data_AF-A0A7M4D676-F1
#
_entry.id   AF-A0A7M4D676-F1
#
_cell.length_a   1.000
_cell.length_b   1.000
_cell.length_c   1.000
_cell.angle_alpha   90.00
_cell.angle_beta   90.00
_cell.angle_gamma   90.00
#
_symmetry.space_group_name_H-M   'P 1'
#
loop_
_entity.id
_entity.type
_entity.pdbx_description
1 polymer ?
#
loop_
_entity_poly.entity_id
_entity_poly.type
_entity_poly.pdbx_seq_one_letter_code
_entity_poly.pdbx_strand_id
1 'polypeptide(L)'
;MSKQIFICGCEKDGKIEKSSVQKLISTLENRNIAYTYIEDMCGTILKSPDDLESLYNAKDAIVFGCQTRAMKHLVDNSGRKADGNGTEYHHVEEEGRDELISALESNTGAPLKIKYSDSWKPWYPVIDYERCNGCRKCLNFCLFSVYSVEDDGTVVVSASANCKDMCPACARVCPQNAIIFPKHAESPIDGGEGDGTENEKTDILEQIQNDDVYSVLSARRKNFQVSLLKKDQFKMAEEERRACCSGTDKKEEEKKAEKYDCDCNCKDDSESKCDCKDGDSNSSCECKDGNSKSGCC
;
A
#
# COMPACT_ATOMS: atom_id res chain seq x y z
N MET A 1 12.09 -38.84 -8.92
CA MET A 1 13.09 -37.77 -9.03
C MET A 1 13.17 -37.12 -7.67
N SER A 2 14.37 -36.86 -7.16
CA SER A 2 14.52 -36.25 -5.83
C SER A 2 14.06 -34.79 -5.88
N LYS A 3 13.02 -34.46 -5.10
CA LYS A 3 12.56 -33.07 -4.95
C LYS A 3 13.61 -32.24 -4.23
N GLN A 4 13.88 -31.03 -4.72
CA GLN A 4 14.77 -30.09 -4.05
C GLN A 4 14.00 -29.31 -2.97
N ILE A 5 14.55 -29.20 -1.77
CA ILE A 5 13.87 -28.55 -0.65
C ILE A 5 14.50 -27.21 -0.35
N PHE A 6 13.66 -26.19 -0.25
CA PHE A 6 14.03 -24.84 0.15
C PHE A 6 13.24 -24.43 1.39
N ILE A 7 13.86 -23.66 2.28
CA ILE A 7 13.22 -23.17 3.50
C ILE A 7 13.52 -21.68 3.65
N CYS A 8 12.50 -20.84 3.64
CA CYS A 8 12.59 -19.43 4.02
C CYS A 8 12.44 -19.30 5.54
N GLY A 9 13.46 -18.76 6.20
CA GLY A 9 13.45 -18.50 7.64
C GLY A 9 12.81 -17.17 8.05
N CYS A 10 12.63 -16.24 7.10
CA CYS A 10 12.12 -14.88 7.33
C CYS A 10 12.79 -14.15 8.52
N GLU A 11 14.12 -14.28 8.66
CA GLU A 11 14.85 -13.86 9.86
C GLU A 11 14.81 -12.35 10.13
N LYS A 12 14.65 -11.51 9.09
CA LYS A 12 14.68 -10.04 9.22
C LYS A 12 13.39 -9.45 9.78
N ASP A 13 12.25 -10.05 9.46
CA ASP A 13 10.93 -9.53 9.84
C ASP A 13 10.27 -10.35 10.95
N GLY A 14 10.59 -11.64 11.04
CA GLY A 14 10.05 -12.52 12.07
C GLY A 14 8.60 -12.94 11.84
N LYS A 15 8.10 -12.88 10.59
CA LYS A 15 6.76 -13.36 10.22
C LYS A 15 6.55 -14.84 10.52
N ILE A 16 7.62 -15.64 10.50
CA ILE A 16 7.60 -17.07 10.81
C ILE A 16 8.26 -17.27 12.18
N GLU A 17 7.64 -18.07 13.04
CA GLU A 17 8.23 -18.39 14.34
C GLU A 17 9.51 -19.21 14.17
N LYS A 18 10.60 -18.78 14.84
CA LYS A 18 11.89 -19.47 14.79
C LYS A 18 11.79 -20.93 15.25
N SER A 19 10.94 -21.23 16.24
CA SER A 19 10.78 -22.59 16.75
C SER A 19 10.20 -23.53 15.69
N SER A 20 9.27 -23.05 14.87
CA SER A 20 8.62 -23.83 13.80
C SER A 20 9.59 -24.14 12.66
N VAL A 21 10.44 -23.18 12.29
CA VAL A 21 11.53 -23.38 11.33
C VAL A 21 12.55 -24.40 11.86
N GLN A 22 12.94 -24.30 13.13
CA GLN A 22 13.89 -25.25 13.73
C GLN A 22 13.33 -26.67 13.82
N LYS A 23 12.04 -26.83 14.16
CA LYS A 23 11.37 -28.14 14.13
C LYS A 23 11.41 -28.75 12.74
N LEU A 24 11.09 -27.98 11.70
CA LEU A 24 11.17 -28.42 10.31
C LEU A 24 12.58 -28.87 9.93
N ILE A 25 13.60 -28.06 10.26
CA ILE A 25 15.01 -28.41 10.01
C ILE A 25 15.38 -29.71 10.72
N SER A 26 15.05 -29.85 12.01
CA SER A 26 15.34 -31.07 12.78
C SER A 26 14.68 -32.31 12.16
N THR A 27 13.45 -32.20 11.66
CA THR A 27 12.76 -33.32 10.99
C THR A 27 13.48 -33.74 9.71
N LEU A 28 13.97 -32.77 8.91
CA LEU A 28 14.72 -33.05 7.67
C LEU A 28 16.10 -33.66 7.95
N GLU A 29 16.82 -33.12 8.92
CA GLU A 29 18.14 -33.62 9.34
C GLU A 29 18.05 -35.05 9.88
N ASN A 30 17.04 -35.35 10.72
CA ASN A 30 16.81 -36.71 11.25
C ASN A 30 16.55 -37.75 10.16
N ARG A 31 16.02 -37.33 9.01
CA ARG A 31 15.77 -38.18 7.85
C ARG A 31 16.88 -38.14 6.81
N ASN A 32 17.97 -37.41 7.08
CA ASN A 32 19.08 -37.21 6.16
C ASN A 32 18.58 -36.71 4.80
N ILE A 33 17.84 -35.60 4.80
CA ILE A 33 17.33 -34.93 3.61
C ILE A 33 17.99 -33.56 3.51
N ALA A 34 18.73 -33.31 2.43
CA ALA A 34 19.32 -32.01 2.15
C ALA A 34 18.27 -30.95 1.84
N TYR A 35 18.55 -29.74 2.28
CA TYR A 35 17.73 -28.57 2.06
C TYR A 35 18.61 -27.32 1.85
N THR A 36 18.03 -26.31 1.21
CA THR A 36 18.62 -24.97 1.09
C THR A 36 17.86 -24.01 2.00
N TYR A 37 18.54 -23.46 2.99
CA TYR A 37 18.01 -22.46 3.91
C TYR A 37 18.24 -21.05 3.36
N ILE A 38 17.18 -20.25 3.29
CA ILE A 38 17.18 -18.87 2.82
C ILE A 38 16.82 -17.98 4.01
N GLU A 39 17.74 -17.11 4.44
CA GLU A 39 17.50 -16.24 5.60
C GLU A 39 16.30 -15.31 5.40
N ASP A 40 16.18 -14.69 4.24
CA ASP A 40 15.02 -13.86 3.86
C ASP A 40 14.76 -13.92 2.35
N MET A 41 13.74 -14.70 1.96
CA MET A 41 13.42 -14.91 0.54
C MET A 41 12.94 -13.62 -0.14
N CYS A 42 12.15 -12.79 0.55
CA CYS A 42 11.65 -11.53 -0.02
C CYS A 42 12.80 -10.58 -0.36
N GLY A 43 13.80 -10.49 0.52
CA GLY A 43 14.99 -9.67 0.30
C GLY A 43 15.90 -10.24 -0.78
N THR A 44 16.14 -11.55 -0.74
CA THR A 44 17.05 -12.23 -1.67
C THR A 44 16.55 -12.10 -3.11
N ILE A 45 15.25 -12.30 -3.36
CA ILE A 45 14.67 -12.15 -4.71
C ILE A 45 14.92 -10.76 -5.29
N LEU A 46 14.84 -9.70 -4.48
CA LEU A 46 14.97 -8.33 -4.98
C LEU A 46 16.43 -7.86 -5.07
N LYS A 47 17.28 -8.25 -4.11
CA LYS A 47 18.66 -7.71 -3.97
C LYS A 47 19.74 -8.63 -4.52
N SER A 48 19.54 -9.94 -4.41
CA SER A 48 20.50 -10.97 -4.82
C SER A 48 19.80 -12.12 -5.54
N PRO A 49 19.06 -11.85 -6.64
CA PRO A 49 18.26 -12.88 -7.30
C PRO A 49 19.09 -14.06 -7.79
N ASP A 50 20.35 -13.85 -8.16
CA ASP A 50 21.24 -14.89 -8.66
C ASP A 50 21.57 -15.97 -7.61
N ASP A 51 21.42 -15.66 -6.31
CA ASP A 51 21.58 -16.66 -5.24
C ASP A 51 20.46 -17.72 -5.27
N LEU A 52 19.33 -17.42 -5.91
CA LEU A 52 18.16 -18.30 -6.02
C LEU A 52 18.06 -19.03 -7.37
N GLU A 53 19.11 -19.01 -8.20
CA GLU A 53 19.12 -19.72 -9.49
C GLU A 53 18.84 -21.22 -9.33
N SER A 54 19.28 -21.83 -8.23
CA SER A 54 18.96 -23.24 -7.92
C SER A 54 17.46 -23.48 -7.74
N LEU A 55 16.73 -22.53 -7.15
CA LEU A 55 15.28 -22.58 -6.99
C LEU A 55 14.57 -22.35 -8.34
N TYR A 56 14.99 -21.34 -9.10
CA TYR A 56 14.33 -20.99 -10.37
C TYR A 56 14.45 -22.09 -11.44
N ASN A 57 15.57 -22.82 -11.44
CA ASN A 57 15.86 -23.87 -12.40
C ASN A 57 15.56 -25.29 -11.89
N ALA A 58 15.05 -25.44 -10.66
CA ALA A 58 14.71 -26.75 -10.11
C ALA A 58 13.53 -27.37 -10.87
N LYS A 59 13.72 -28.58 -11.42
CA LYS A 59 12.66 -29.33 -12.13
C LYS A 59 11.46 -29.66 -11.24
N ASP A 60 11.74 -30.00 -9.99
CA ASP A 60 10.76 -30.36 -8.97
C ASP A 60 11.29 -29.87 -7.61
N ALA A 61 10.59 -28.92 -7.00
CA ALA A 61 11.00 -28.25 -5.77
C ALA A 61 9.84 -28.10 -4.78
N ILE A 62 10.19 -28.10 -3.50
CA ILE A 62 9.29 -27.81 -2.38
C ILE A 62 9.85 -26.62 -1.62
N VAL A 63 9.02 -25.61 -1.38
CA VAL A 63 9.39 -24.40 -0.64
C VAL A 63 8.60 -24.30 0.66
N PHE A 64 9.34 -24.53 1.74
CA PHE A 64 9.17 -24.14 3.14
C PHE A 64 9.03 -22.63 3.37
N GLY A 65 7.92 -22.07 3.85
CA GLY A 65 7.96 -20.68 4.33
C GLY A 65 6.64 -20.10 4.86
N CYS A 66 6.39 -18.82 4.55
CA CYS A 66 5.20 -18.12 5.00
C CYS A 66 3.97 -18.56 4.19
N GLN A 67 3.09 -17.62 3.81
CA GLN A 67 1.90 -17.94 3.03
C GLN A 67 2.26 -18.49 1.65
N THR A 68 1.61 -19.57 1.24
CA THR A 68 1.89 -20.30 -0.01
C THR A 68 1.72 -19.41 -1.23
N ARG A 69 0.60 -18.69 -1.30
CA ARG A 69 0.30 -17.70 -2.35
C ARG A 69 1.34 -16.59 -2.41
N ALA A 70 1.81 -16.09 -1.26
CA ALA A 70 2.84 -15.06 -1.23
C ALA A 70 4.16 -15.56 -1.81
N MET A 71 4.61 -16.76 -1.41
CA MET A 71 5.85 -17.35 -1.94
C MET A 71 5.75 -17.67 -3.44
N LYS A 72 4.62 -18.21 -3.89
CA LYS A 72 4.35 -18.48 -5.30
C LYS A 72 4.50 -17.20 -6.12
N HIS A 73 3.76 -16.15 -5.78
CA HIS A 73 3.80 -14.92 -6.57
C HIS A 73 5.10 -14.14 -6.39
N LEU A 74 5.82 -14.27 -5.27
CA LEU A 74 7.17 -13.71 -5.13
C LEU A 74 8.11 -14.28 -6.19
N VAL A 75 8.10 -15.60 -6.37
CA VAL A 75 8.92 -16.28 -7.38
C VAL A 75 8.42 -15.98 -8.78
N ASP A 76 7.11 -16.07 -9.03
CA ASP A 76 6.55 -15.85 -10.37
C ASP A 76 6.79 -14.41 -10.85
N ASN A 77 6.63 -13.40 -9.98
CA ASN A 77 6.89 -11.99 -10.31
C ASN A 77 8.38 -11.68 -10.50
N SER A 78 9.31 -12.57 -10.11
CA SER A 78 10.74 -12.35 -10.37
C SER A 78 11.09 -12.44 -11.86
N GLY A 79 10.22 -13.06 -12.67
CA GLY A 79 10.44 -13.31 -14.10
C GLY A 79 11.59 -14.28 -14.40
N ARG A 80 12.12 -14.97 -13.39
CA ARG A 80 13.30 -15.86 -13.52
C ARG A 80 12.98 -17.35 -13.48
N LYS A 81 11.80 -17.71 -12.99
CA LYS A 81 11.38 -19.12 -12.92
C LYS A 81 11.30 -19.71 -14.32
N ALA A 82 11.97 -20.85 -14.54
CA ALA A 82 11.94 -21.51 -15.83
C ALA A 82 10.57 -22.18 -16.08
N ASP A 83 10.08 -22.05 -17.31
CA ASP A 83 8.79 -22.61 -17.73
C ASP A 83 8.78 -24.15 -17.63
N GLY A 84 7.66 -24.71 -17.16
CA GLY A 84 7.45 -26.15 -17.06
C GLY A 84 8.06 -26.82 -15.82
N ASN A 85 8.73 -26.06 -14.94
CA ASN A 85 9.23 -26.56 -13.65
C ASN A 85 8.13 -26.60 -12.58
N GLY A 86 8.05 -27.70 -11.84
CA GLY A 86 7.12 -27.85 -10.71
C GLY A 86 7.71 -27.26 -9.44
N THR A 87 6.99 -26.33 -8.80
CA THR A 87 7.35 -25.86 -7.45
C THR A 87 6.10 -25.87 -6.58
N GLU A 88 6.15 -26.66 -5.52
CA GLU A 88 5.13 -26.74 -4.48
C GLU A 88 5.51 -25.80 -3.33
N TYR A 89 4.53 -25.07 -2.81
CA TYR A 89 4.72 -24.09 -1.74
C TYR A 89 3.88 -24.52 -0.56
N HIS A 90 4.50 -24.57 0.62
CA HIS A 90 3.85 -25.05 1.85
C HIS A 90 4.11 -24.08 2.99
N HIS A 91 3.09 -23.83 3.81
CA HIS A 91 3.28 -23.05 5.03
C HIS A 91 4.12 -23.87 6.02
N VAL A 92 5.04 -23.26 6.78
CA VAL A 92 5.91 -24.00 7.73
C VAL A 92 5.08 -24.79 8.76
N GLU A 93 3.88 -24.34 9.06
CA GLU A 93 2.97 -24.96 10.06
C GLU A 93 1.75 -25.65 9.43
N GLU A 94 1.81 -25.96 8.14
CA GLU A 94 0.71 -26.64 7.45
C GLU A 94 0.44 -28.04 8.01
N GLU A 95 -0.83 -28.39 8.14
CA GLU A 95 -1.26 -29.75 8.47
C GLU A 95 -0.87 -30.71 7.33
N GLY A 96 -0.32 -31.89 7.65
CA GLY A 96 0.17 -32.83 6.62
C GLY A 96 1.65 -32.65 6.25
N ARG A 97 2.33 -31.63 6.79
CA ARG A 97 3.75 -31.36 6.50
C ARG A 97 4.66 -32.55 6.84
N ASP A 98 4.44 -33.18 7.99
CA ASP A 98 5.32 -34.26 8.46
C ASP A 98 5.06 -35.56 7.66
N GLU A 99 3.84 -35.79 7.19
CA GLU A 99 3.49 -36.85 6.24
C GLU A 99 4.13 -36.60 4.87
N LEU A 100 4.11 -35.36 4.40
CA LEU A 100 4.76 -34.95 3.15
C LEU A 100 6.27 -35.17 3.21
N ILE A 101 6.93 -34.72 4.29
CA ILE A 101 8.36 -35.01 4.53
C ILE A 101 8.58 -36.51 4.66
N SER A 102 7.59 -37.24 5.19
CA SER A 102 7.68 -38.68 5.35
C SER A 102 7.78 -39.45 4.04
N ALA A 103 7.17 -38.92 2.98
CA ALA A 103 7.18 -39.47 1.64
C ALA A 103 8.46 -39.13 0.83
N LEU A 104 9.30 -38.22 1.31
CA LEU A 104 10.53 -37.81 0.63
C LEU A 104 11.66 -38.83 0.83
N GLU A 105 12.46 -39.01 -0.21
CA GLU A 105 13.65 -39.88 -0.20
C GLU A 105 14.82 -39.18 0.51
N SER A 106 15.52 -39.90 1.37
CA SER A 106 16.79 -39.45 1.95
C SER A 106 17.80 -39.16 0.86
N ASN A 107 18.60 -38.11 1.04
CA ASN A 107 19.67 -37.75 0.12
C ASN A 107 20.90 -37.28 0.92
N THR A 108 22.10 -37.57 0.43
CA THR A 108 23.36 -37.35 1.16
C THR A 108 23.92 -35.94 1.00
N GLY A 109 23.10 -34.97 0.60
CA GLY A 109 23.55 -33.59 0.41
C GLY A 109 23.75 -32.85 1.74
N ALA A 110 24.78 -32.01 1.81
CA ALA A 110 24.92 -31.07 2.93
C ALA A 110 23.89 -29.94 2.80
N PRO A 111 23.37 -29.40 3.92
CA PRO A 111 22.49 -28.25 3.88
C PRO A 111 23.25 -27.02 3.36
N LEU A 112 22.64 -26.30 2.42
CA LEU A 112 23.15 -25.03 1.91
C LEU A 112 22.47 -23.88 2.65
N LYS A 113 23.19 -22.79 2.91
CA LYS A 113 22.63 -21.58 3.52
C LYS A 113 22.88 -20.35 2.65
N ILE A 114 21.80 -19.75 2.16
CA ILE A 114 21.76 -18.47 1.45
C ILE A 114 21.53 -17.37 2.49
N LYS A 115 22.50 -16.45 2.58
CA LYS A 115 22.49 -15.34 3.54
C LYS A 115 21.90 -14.08 2.91
N TYR A 116 21.21 -13.28 3.72
CA TYR A 116 20.71 -11.98 3.31
C TYR A 116 21.34 -10.88 4.18
N SER A 117 22.34 -10.19 3.60
CA SER A 117 23.21 -9.24 4.31
C SER A 117 22.68 -7.81 4.37
N ASP A 118 21.68 -7.46 3.57
CA ASP A 118 21.15 -6.09 3.51
C ASP A 118 20.48 -5.70 4.86
N SER A 119 20.61 -4.43 5.23
CA SER A 119 19.96 -3.83 6.40
C SER A 119 18.51 -3.46 6.12
N TRP A 120 18.14 -3.31 4.84
CA TRP A 120 16.80 -2.99 4.41
C TRP A 120 15.83 -4.14 4.68
N LYS A 121 14.70 -3.79 5.29
CA LYS A 121 13.58 -4.69 5.54
C LYS A 121 12.73 -4.79 4.27
N PRO A 122 12.65 -5.96 3.62
CA PRO A 122 12.05 -6.07 2.29
C PRO A 122 10.52 -5.92 2.34
N TRP A 123 10.05 -4.67 2.28
CA TRP A 123 8.65 -4.29 2.25
C TRP A 123 8.28 -3.82 0.84
N TYR A 124 7.55 -4.64 0.10
CA TYR A 124 7.07 -4.28 -1.24
C TYR A 124 5.86 -5.14 -1.62
N PRO A 125 4.99 -4.65 -2.52
CA PRO A 125 3.86 -5.40 -3.02
C PRO A 125 4.29 -6.44 -4.06
N VAL A 126 3.51 -7.49 -4.17
CA VAL A 126 3.60 -8.54 -5.19
C VAL A 126 2.20 -8.72 -5.79
N ILE A 127 2.09 -8.97 -7.09
CA ILE A 127 0.80 -9.08 -7.78
C ILE A 127 0.48 -10.55 -8.06
N ASP A 128 -0.69 -10.98 -7.59
CA ASP A 128 -1.33 -12.20 -8.03
C ASP A 128 -2.12 -11.92 -9.31
N TYR A 129 -1.52 -12.26 -10.45
CA TYR A 129 -2.14 -12.09 -11.75
C TYR A 129 -3.31 -13.05 -12.02
N GLU A 130 -3.45 -14.13 -11.25
CA GLU A 130 -4.59 -15.04 -11.38
C GLU A 130 -5.87 -14.40 -10.83
N ARG A 131 -5.74 -13.53 -9.82
CA ARG A 131 -6.86 -12.72 -9.30
C ARG A 131 -6.98 -11.33 -9.92
N CYS A 132 -5.89 -10.79 -10.47
CA CYS A 132 -5.90 -9.43 -11.00
C CYS A 132 -6.75 -9.32 -12.27
N ASN A 133 -7.77 -8.47 -12.24
CA ASN A 133 -8.62 -8.18 -13.40
C ASN A 133 -8.19 -6.93 -14.18
N GLY A 134 -7.01 -6.36 -13.90
CA GLY A 134 -6.50 -5.18 -14.59
C GLY A 134 -7.24 -3.88 -14.30
N CYS A 135 -7.98 -3.75 -13.18
CA CYS A 135 -8.73 -2.52 -12.86
C CYS A 135 -7.86 -1.27 -12.57
N ARG A 136 -6.53 -1.42 -12.45
CA ARG A 136 -5.54 -0.33 -12.29
C ARG A 136 -5.73 0.60 -11.08
N LYS A 137 -6.62 0.28 -10.12
CA LYS A 137 -6.80 1.10 -8.91
C LYS A 137 -5.50 1.26 -8.09
N CYS A 138 -4.64 0.23 -8.05
CA CYS A 138 -3.37 0.29 -7.34
C CYS A 138 -2.44 1.41 -7.82
N LEU A 139 -2.42 1.73 -9.13
CA LEU A 139 -1.65 2.83 -9.70
C LEU A 139 -2.09 4.18 -9.13
N ASN A 140 -3.41 4.44 -9.15
CA ASN A 140 -3.98 5.71 -8.69
C ASN A 140 -3.83 5.91 -7.17
N PHE A 141 -3.82 4.82 -6.40
CA PHE A 141 -3.66 4.90 -4.95
C PHE A 141 -2.20 4.99 -4.48
N CYS A 142 -1.24 4.56 -5.29
CA CYS A 142 0.16 4.57 -4.90
C CYS A 142 0.81 5.94 -5.15
N LEU A 143 1.00 6.73 -4.09
CA LEU A 143 1.70 8.02 -4.17
C LEU A 143 3.21 7.88 -4.42
N PHE A 144 3.77 6.67 -4.31
CA PHE A 144 5.21 6.41 -4.36
C PHE A 144 5.67 5.82 -5.70
N SER A 145 4.78 5.79 -6.71
CA SER A 145 5.10 5.31 -8.06
C SER A 145 5.75 3.92 -8.08
N VAL A 146 5.24 3.00 -7.26
CA VAL A 146 5.75 1.62 -7.16
C VAL A 146 5.38 0.78 -8.39
N TYR A 147 4.27 1.14 -9.05
CA TYR A 147 3.69 0.41 -10.15
C TYR A 147 3.91 1.13 -11.49
N SER A 148 4.06 0.38 -12.57
CA SER A 148 3.98 0.87 -13.95
C SER A 148 3.03 0.01 -14.79
N VAL A 149 2.76 0.45 -16.01
CA VAL A 149 1.94 -0.27 -17.00
C VAL A 149 2.83 -0.64 -18.17
N GLU A 150 2.85 -1.91 -18.53
CA GLU A 150 3.53 -2.44 -19.72
C GLU A 150 2.74 -2.12 -21.00
N ASP A 151 3.34 -2.35 -22.17
CA ASP A 151 2.74 -2.03 -23.48
C ASP A 151 1.42 -2.77 -23.74
N ASP A 152 1.27 -3.98 -23.17
CA ASP A 152 0.06 -4.80 -23.25
C ASP A 152 -1.05 -4.32 -22.28
N GLY A 153 -0.76 -3.32 -21.46
CA GLY A 153 -1.67 -2.77 -20.47
C GLY A 153 -1.65 -3.48 -19.11
N THR A 154 -0.74 -4.44 -18.91
CA THR A 154 -0.55 -5.16 -17.64
C THR A 154 0.13 -4.26 -16.60
N VAL A 155 -0.37 -4.29 -15.37
CA VAL A 155 0.24 -3.54 -14.25
C VAL A 155 1.36 -4.36 -13.63
N VAL A 156 2.55 -3.81 -13.52
CA VAL A 156 3.72 -4.46 -12.91
C VAL A 156 4.27 -3.65 -11.75
N VAL A 157 5.02 -4.30 -10.86
CA VAL A 157 5.77 -3.64 -9.79
C VAL A 157 7.18 -3.32 -10.30
N SER A 158 7.39 -2.11 -10.80
CA SER A 158 8.67 -1.69 -11.39
C SER A 158 9.63 -1.05 -10.40
N ALA A 159 9.12 -0.43 -9.33
CA ALA A 159 9.93 0.27 -8.34
C ALA A 159 9.63 -0.22 -6.92
N SER A 160 9.85 -1.51 -6.66
CA SER A 160 9.61 -2.17 -5.36
C SER A 160 10.24 -1.42 -4.18
N ALA A 161 11.45 -0.89 -4.36
CA ALA A 161 12.18 -0.16 -3.32
C ALA A 161 11.58 1.21 -2.95
N ASN A 162 10.70 1.76 -3.78
CA ASN A 162 10.00 3.03 -3.49
C ASN A 162 8.79 2.82 -2.57
N CYS A 163 8.40 1.58 -2.29
CA CYS A 163 7.25 1.32 -1.44
C CYS A 163 7.49 1.88 -0.03
N LYS A 164 6.58 2.72 0.44
CA LYS A 164 6.62 3.22 1.81
C LYS A 164 6.42 2.06 2.78
N ASP A 165 7.40 1.88 3.67
CA ASP A 165 7.35 0.89 4.74
C ASP A 165 6.01 0.91 5.47
N MET A 166 5.46 -0.29 5.70
CA MET A 166 4.20 -0.52 6.43
C MET A 166 2.96 0.15 5.80
N CYS A 167 3.00 0.49 4.51
CA CYS A 167 1.84 1.01 3.77
C CYS A 167 1.18 -0.07 2.88
N PRO A 168 0.09 -0.74 3.33
CA PRO A 168 -0.66 -1.71 2.54
C PRO A 168 -1.85 -1.08 1.79
N ALA A 169 -1.86 0.25 1.60
CA ALA A 169 -3.03 0.97 1.11
C ALA A 169 -3.56 0.38 -0.21
N CYS A 170 -2.68 0.15 -1.19
CA CYS A 170 -3.03 -0.42 -2.48
C CYS A 170 -3.63 -1.84 -2.39
N ALA A 171 -3.21 -2.66 -1.42
CA ALA A 171 -3.82 -3.97 -1.19
C ALA A 171 -5.26 -3.84 -0.66
N ARG A 172 -5.49 -2.91 0.26
CA ARG A 172 -6.81 -2.65 0.85
C ARG A 172 -7.84 -2.04 -0.11
N VAL A 173 -7.42 -1.51 -1.27
CA VAL A 173 -8.32 -0.95 -2.30
C VAL A 173 -8.58 -1.93 -3.43
N CYS A 174 -7.76 -2.98 -3.53
CA CYS A 174 -7.82 -3.92 -4.63
C CYS A 174 -9.12 -4.73 -4.52
N PRO A 175 -10.06 -4.59 -5.47
CA PRO A 175 -11.37 -5.26 -5.38
C PRO A 175 -11.26 -6.78 -5.55
N GLN A 176 -10.10 -7.30 -5.96
CA GLN A 176 -9.85 -8.73 -6.16
C GLN A 176 -8.86 -9.29 -5.13
N ASN A 177 -8.39 -8.47 -4.18
CA ASN A 177 -7.33 -8.83 -3.22
C ASN A 177 -6.09 -9.45 -3.90
N ALA A 178 -5.74 -8.94 -5.08
CA ALA A 178 -4.65 -9.42 -5.92
C ALA A 178 -3.27 -8.88 -5.47
N ILE A 179 -3.22 -7.79 -4.71
CA ILE A 179 -1.96 -7.23 -4.21
C ILE A 179 -1.62 -7.88 -2.87
N ILE A 180 -0.43 -8.46 -2.78
CA ILE A 180 0.08 -9.19 -1.62
C ILE A 180 1.27 -8.43 -1.03
N PHE A 181 1.32 -8.31 0.29
CA PHE A 181 2.49 -7.87 1.04
C PHE A 181 2.93 -9.02 1.96
N PRO A 182 3.91 -9.85 1.56
CA PRO A 182 4.26 -11.08 2.31
C PRO A 182 4.61 -10.87 3.79
N LYS A 183 5.09 -9.67 4.14
CA LYS A 183 5.45 -9.26 5.50
C LYS A 183 4.35 -8.53 6.26
N HIS A 184 3.15 -8.44 5.69
CA HIS A 184 2.01 -7.86 6.39
C HIS A 184 1.53 -8.82 7.50
N ALA A 185 0.95 -8.28 8.58
CA ALA A 185 0.49 -9.10 9.70
C ALA A 185 -0.83 -9.83 9.39
N GLU A 186 -1.76 -9.14 8.73
CA GLU A 186 -3.14 -9.59 8.50
C GLU A 186 -3.31 -10.30 7.14
N SER A 187 -4.08 -11.38 7.14
CA SER A 187 -4.63 -12.01 5.93
C SER A 187 -5.92 -11.31 5.48
N PRO A 188 -6.25 -11.28 4.18
CA PRO A 188 -5.53 -11.91 3.06
C PRO A 188 -4.39 -11.05 2.47
N ILE A 189 -4.07 -9.89 3.07
CA ILE A 189 -3.04 -8.97 2.56
C ILE A 189 -1.66 -9.63 2.56
N ASP A 190 -1.37 -10.49 3.54
CA ASP A 190 -0.11 -11.24 3.62
C ASP A 190 -0.03 -12.43 2.64
N GLY A 191 -1.08 -12.66 1.85
CA GLY A 191 -1.20 -13.81 0.95
C GLY A 191 -1.86 -15.02 1.58
N GLY A 192 -2.34 -14.94 2.81
CA GLY A 192 -3.18 -15.98 3.42
C GLY A 192 -4.54 -16.10 2.75
N GLU A 193 -5.33 -17.07 3.22
CA GLU A 193 -6.70 -17.27 2.75
C GLU A 193 -7.62 -16.10 3.18
N GLY A 194 -8.75 -15.98 2.48
CA GLY A 194 -9.72 -14.91 2.65
C GLY A 194 -10.06 -14.21 1.33
N ASP A 195 -11.34 -13.87 1.18
CA ASP A 195 -11.86 -13.12 0.03
C ASP A 195 -11.89 -11.60 0.28
N GLY A 196 -11.44 -11.15 1.46
CA GLY A 196 -11.38 -9.75 1.87
C GLY A 196 -12.75 -9.07 2.00
N THR A 197 -13.86 -9.83 1.93
CA THR A 197 -15.24 -9.33 2.04
C THR A 197 -15.61 -8.90 3.46
N GLU A 198 -14.86 -9.34 4.46
CA GLU A 198 -15.08 -8.98 5.87
C GLU A 198 -14.68 -7.52 6.20
N ASN A 199 -14.03 -6.82 5.28
CA ASN A 199 -13.90 -5.38 5.41
C ASN A 199 -15.23 -4.75 4.97
N GLU A 200 -15.93 -4.11 5.91
CA GLU A 200 -17.16 -3.27 5.82
C GLU A 200 -17.23 -2.24 4.65
N LYS A 201 -16.31 -2.27 3.69
CA LYS A 201 -16.10 -1.31 2.61
C LYS A 201 -17.06 -1.49 1.43
N THR A 202 -17.54 -2.69 1.16
CA THR A 202 -18.54 -2.92 0.09
C THR A 202 -19.92 -2.44 0.53
N ASP A 203 -20.26 -2.63 1.81
CA ASP A 203 -21.57 -2.24 2.34
C ASP A 203 -21.81 -0.73 2.24
N ILE A 204 -20.82 0.11 2.54
CA ILE A 204 -21.01 1.56 2.57
C ILE A 204 -21.14 2.15 1.15
N LEU A 205 -20.35 1.66 0.19
CA LEU A 205 -20.40 2.15 -1.20
C LEU A 205 -21.67 1.69 -1.91
N GLU A 206 -22.13 0.46 -1.67
CA GLU A 206 -23.41 -0.04 -2.20
C GLU A 206 -24.61 0.64 -1.53
N GLN A 207 -24.55 0.92 -0.23
CA GLN A 207 -25.59 1.70 0.47
C GLN A 207 -25.67 3.14 -0.03
N ILE A 208 -24.54 3.80 -0.32
CA ILE A 208 -24.52 5.16 -0.90
C ILE A 208 -25.04 5.20 -2.34
N GLN A 209 -24.88 4.11 -3.10
CA GLN A 209 -25.36 4.04 -4.48
C GLN A 209 -26.87 3.77 -4.56
N ASN A 210 -27.44 3.07 -3.57
CA ASN A 210 -28.83 2.64 -3.59
C ASN A 210 -29.78 3.49 -2.72
N ASP A 211 -29.27 4.24 -1.74
CA ASP A 211 -30.04 5.14 -0.89
C ASP A 211 -29.62 6.61 -1.07
N ASP A 212 -30.54 7.55 -0.78
CA ASP A 212 -30.21 8.97 -0.66
C ASP A 212 -29.08 9.16 0.37
N VAL A 213 -27.95 9.74 -0.04
CA VAL A 213 -26.75 9.95 0.80
C VAL A 213 -27.11 10.52 2.18
N TYR A 214 -28.10 11.41 2.25
CA TYR A 214 -28.55 12.02 3.50
C TYR A 214 -29.25 11.03 4.44
N SER A 215 -29.97 10.05 3.92
CA SER A 215 -30.65 9.03 4.71
C SER A 215 -29.64 8.09 5.38
N VAL A 216 -28.62 7.63 4.64
CA VAL A 216 -27.51 6.80 5.14
C VAL A 216 -26.72 7.53 6.24
N LEU A 217 -26.38 8.80 6.00
CA LEU A 217 -25.69 9.63 7.01
C LEU A 217 -26.55 9.86 8.25
N SER A 218 -27.87 10.01 8.10
CA SER A 218 -28.79 10.19 9.23
C SER A 218 -28.94 8.91 10.07
N ALA A 219 -28.98 7.73 9.43
CA ALA A 219 -29.05 6.44 10.09
C ALA A 219 -27.75 6.14 10.86
N ARG A 220 -26.59 6.42 10.25
CA ARG A 220 -25.28 6.27 10.91
C ARG A 220 -25.16 7.16 12.15
N ARG A 221 -25.65 8.41 12.09
CA ARG A 221 -25.70 9.34 13.22
C ARG A 221 -26.61 8.85 14.36
N LYS A 222 -27.71 8.15 14.03
CA LYS A 222 -28.62 7.55 15.03
C LYS A 222 -28.04 6.29 15.67
N ASN A 223 -27.37 5.45 14.89
CA ASN A 223 -26.83 4.16 15.35
C ASN A 223 -25.53 4.31 16.14
N PHE A 224 -24.64 5.22 15.74
CA PHE A 224 -23.45 5.59 16.51
C PHE A 224 -23.78 6.79 17.42
N GLN A 225 -24.50 6.56 18.52
CA GLN A 225 -24.71 7.58 19.57
C GLN A 225 -23.44 7.80 20.42
N VAL A 226 -22.31 8.07 19.76
CA VAL A 226 -21.09 8.53 20.43
C VAL A 226 -20.88 9.96 19.99
N SER A 227 -21.11 10.90 20.91
CA SER A 227 -20.83 12.30 20.67
C SER A 227 -19.32 12.46 20.45
N LEU A 228 -18.89 12.85 19.25
CA LEU A 228 -17.48 13.11 18.92
C LEU A 228 -16.86 14.17 19.85
N LEU A 229 -17.69 15.05 20.39
CA LEU A 229 -17.32 16.09 21.35
C LEU A 229 -18.07 15.86 22.67
N LYS A 230 -17.42 16.12 23.81
CA LYS A 230 -18.14 16.13 25.10
C LYS A 230 -19.20 17.24 25.06
N LYS A 231 -20.32 17.09 25.79
CA LYS A 231 -21.43 18.08 25.81
C LYS A 231 -20.94 19.51 26.05
N ASP A 232 -19.88 19.66 26.83
CA ASP A 232 -19.30 20.96 27.18
C ASP A 232 -18.53 21.60 26.01
N GLN A 233 -17.85 20.78 25.19
CA GLN A 233 -17.19 21.24 23.96
C GLN A 233 -18.21 21.67 22.90
N PHE A 234 -19.38 21.04 22.87
CA PHE A 234 -20.47 21.44 21.98
C PHE A 234 -21.05 22.80 22.37
N LYS A 235 -21.26 23.04 23.67
CA LYS A 235 -21.70 24.35 24.17
C LYS A 235 -20.69 25.45 23.88
N MET A 236 -19.40 25.17 24.10
CA MET A 236 -18.33 26.13 23.79
C MET A 236 -18.30 26.48 22.30
N ALA A 237 -18.45 25.49 21.41
CA ALA A 237 -18.54 25.72 19.97
C ALA A 237 -19.81 26.50 19.56
N GLU A 238 -20.95 26.26 20.21
CA GLU A 238 -22.18 27.03 19.98
C GLU A 238 -22.06 28.48 20.47
N GLU A 239 -21.38 28.71 21.60
CA GLU A 239 -21.11 30.02 22.16
C GLU A 239 -20.13 30.82 21.29
N GLU A 240 -19.05 30.20 20.81
CA GLU A 240 -18.12 30.81 19.85
C GLU A 240 -18.81 31.16 18.52
N ARG A 241 -19.66 30.26 18.02
CA ARG A 241 -20.47 30.51 16.82
C ARG A 241 -21.46 31.66 17.04
N ARG A 242 -22.14 31.71 18.19
CA ARG A 242 -23.03 32.82 18.55
C ARG A 242 -22.26 34.14 18.67
N ALA A 243 -21.08 34.13 19.28
CA ALA A 243 -20.23 35.30 19.39
C ALA A 243 -19.74 35.83 18.03
N CYS A 244 -19.41 34.94 17.09
CA CYS A 244 -19.10 35.31 15.71
C CYS A 244 -20.32 35.86 14.95
N CYS A 245 -21.53 35.33 15.20
CA CYS A 245 -22.75 35.79 14.55
C CYS A 245 -23.38 37.05 15.19
N SER A 246 -23.07 37.37 16.46
CA SER A 246 -23.51 38.60 17.11
C SER A 246 -22.52 39.76 16.97
N GLY A 247 -21.42 39.54 16.23
CA GLY A 247 -20.37 40.51 15.93
C GLY A 247 -20.50 41.15 14.56
N THR A 248 -21.65 41.74 14.23
CA THR A 248 -21.70 42.85 13.28
C THR A 248 -22.59 43.94 13.88
N ASP A 249 -22.07 45.18 13.85
CA ASP A 249 -22.70 46.45 14.23
C ASP A 249 -22.45 46.95 15.66
N LYS A 250 -21.29 47.61 15.88
CA LYS A 250 -21.24 49.01 16.34
C LYS A 250 -19.81 49.53 16.52
N LYS A 251 -19.61 50.76 16.00
CA LYS A 251 -18.44 51.66 15.97
C LYS A 251 -17.56 51.40 14.72
N GLU A 252 -17.48 52.29 13.73
CA GLU A 252 -17.44 53.76 13.78
C GLU A 252 -17.96 54.41 12.47
N GLU A 253 -19.18 54.95 12.50
CA GLU A 253 -19.45 56.32 12.02
C GLU A 253 -19.49 57.14 13.33
N GLU A 254 -18.85 58.28 13.57
CA GLU A 254 -18.29 59.34 12.74
C GLU A 254 -17.14 60.00 13.52
N LYS A 255 -16.04 60.35 12.86
CA LYS A 255 -15.31 61.64 12.99
C LYS A 255 -13.97 61.60 12.25
N LYS A 256 -13.98 61.99 10.97
CA LYS A 256 -13.48 63.30 10.56
C LYS A 256 -13.51 63.36 9.03
N ALA A 257 -14.24 64.35 8.53
CA ALA A 257 -13.99 64.90 7.22
C ALA A 257 -12.52 65.31 7.12
N GLU A 258 -11.76 64.63 6.27
CA GLU A 258 -10.64 65.23 5.56
C GLU A 258 -10.69 64.71 4.14
N LYS A 259 -11.28 65.55 3.30
CA LYS A 259 -11.31 65.47 1.85
C LYS A 259 -9.85 65.39 1.35
N TYR A 260 -9.49 64.28 0.74
CA TYR A 260 -8.39 64.22 -0.21
C TYR A 260 -8.96 63.73 -1.54
N ASP A 261 -9.06 64.66 -2.48
CA ASP A 261 -9.40 64.41 -3.88
C ASP A 261 -8.38 63.41 -4.46
N CYS A 262 -8.85 62.25 -4.90
CA CYS A 262 -8.07 61.39 -5.79
C CYS A 262 -8.59 61.60 -7.21
N ASP A 263 -7.81 62.35 -7.98
CA ASP A 263 -8.03 62.71 -9.38
C ASP A 263 -7.76 61.50 -10.28
N CYS A 264 -8.71 60.56 -10.32
CA CYS A 264 -8.71 59.49 -11.32
C CYS A 264 -9.45 59.97 -12.56
N ASN A 265 -8.67 60.47 -13.52
CA ASN A 265 -9.09 60.93 -14.84
C ASN A 265 -9.51 59.74 -15.74
N CYS A 266 -10.60 59.06 -15.37
CA CYS A 266 -11.28 58.11 -16.25
C CYS A 266 -12.28 58.89 -17.10
N LYS A 267 -11.86 59.28 -18.31
CA LYS A 267 -12.80 59.72 -19.34
C LYS A 267 -13.62 58.51 -19.80
N ASP A 268 -14.93 58.73 -19.82
CA ASP A 268 -15.94 57.91 -20.49
C ASP A 268 -15.47 57.48 -21.88
N ASP A 269 -15.65 56.20 -22.23
CA ASP A 269 -16.46 55.81 -23.39
C ASP A 269 -16.49 54.27 -23.56
N SER A 270 -17.69 53.82 -23.95
CA SER A 270 -18.10 52.58 -24.62
C SER A 270 -17.09 51.47 -24.94
N GLU A 271 -17.53 50.23 -24.67
CA GLU A 271 -17.14 48.97 -25.34
C GLU A 271 -15.64 48.65 -25.43
N SER A 272 -15.11 47.84 -24.50
CA SER A 272 -14.07 46.86 -24.85
C SER A 272 -13.89 45.78 -23.79
N LYS A 273 -14.34 44.59 -24.17
CA LYS A 273 -13.84 43.25 -23.85
C LYS A 273 -12.42 43.25 -23.23
N CYS A 274 -12.29 42.86 -21.96
CA CYS A 274 -11.02 42.41 -21.39
C CYS A 274 -11.14 40.93 -21.03
N ASP A 275 -10.84 40.09 -22.03
CA ASP A 275 -10.45 38.69 -21.85
C ASP A 275 -9.01 38.69 -21.32
N CYS A 276 -8.76 38.09 -20.15
CA CYS A 276 -7.43 37.63 -19.77
C CYS A 276 -7.48 36.10 -19.68
N LYS A 277 -6.85 35.44 -20.67
CA LYS A 277 -6.69 33.99 -20.76
C LYS A 277 -5.51 33.51 -19.90
N ASP A 278 -5.60 32.25 -19.48
CA ASP A 278 -4.57 31.50 -18.78
C ASP A 278 -3.26 31.38 -19.58
N GLY A 279 -2.14 31.51 -18.87
CA GLY A 279 -0.82 31.05 -19.30
C GLY A 279 0.17 32.15 -19.63
N ASP A 280 0.90 32.64 -18.62
CA ASP A 280 2.36 32.63 -18.66
C ASP A 280 2.94 32.99 -17.29
N SER A 281 3.81 32.10 -16.83
CA SER A 281 4.63 32.22 -15.63
C SER A 281 5.61 33.39 -15.73
N ASN A 282 5.62 34.22 -14.69
CA ASN A 282 6.76 34.98 -14.19
C ASN A 282 7.30 36.11 -15.10
N SER A 283 6.70 37.30 -14.97
CA SER A 283 7.37 38.56 -15.28
C SER A 283 6.95 39.65 -14.30
N SER A 284 7.95 40.25 -13.64
CA SER A 284 7.88 41.27 -12.60
C SER A 284 6.86 42.39 -12.83
N CYS A 285 5.94 42.56 -11.89
CA CYS A 285 5.33 43.86 -11.59
C CYS A 285 6.01 44.41 -10.33
N GLU A 286 6.94 45.35 -10.51
CA GLU A 286 7.54 46.11 -9.42
C GLU A 286 6.58 47.21 -8.97
N CYS A 287 6.02 47.08 -7.77
CA CYS A 287 5.38 48.19 -7.08
C CYS A 287 6.49 49.12 -6.55
N LYS A 288 6.54 50.36 -7.07
CA LYS A 288 7.26 51.45 -6.41
C LYS A 288 6.48 51.82 -5.15
N ASP A 289 6.72 51.09 -4.08
CA ASP A 289 6.73 51.54 -2.69
C ASP A 289 7.07 50.32 -1.83
N GLY A 290 8.26 50.37 -1.23
CA GLY A 290 8.92 49.25 -0.58
C GLY A 290 8.23 48.74 0.67
N ASN A 291 7.13 48.01 0.50
CA ASN A 291 6.58 47.15 1.54
C ASN A 291 6.01 45.87 0.92
N SER A 292 6.83 44.83 0.94
CA SER A 292 6.49 43.47 0.55
C SER A 292 5.42 42.89 1.49
N LYS A 293 4.25 42.56 0.96
CA LYS A 293 3.45 41.40 1.41
C LYS A 293 2.46 40.97 0.31
N SER A 294 2.55 39.68 0.03
CA SER A 294 1.83 38.86 -0.94
C SER A 294 0.31 38.90 -0.78
N GLY A 295 -0.41 39.00 -1.90
CA GLY A 295 -1.84 38.67 -1.96
C GLY A 295 -2.62 39.53 -2.94
N CYS A 296 -2.37 39.37 -4.24
CA CYS A 296 -3.33 39.79 -5.28
C CYS A 296 -3.43 38.65 -6.30
N CYS A 297 -4.37 37.75 -6.02
CA CYS A 297 -5.21 37.11 -7.01
C CYS A 297 -6.64 37.38 -6.55
#